data_AF-A0A524H0Q4-F1
#
_entry.id   AF-A0A524H0Q4-F1
#
_cell.length_a   1.000
_cell.length_b   1.000
_cell.length_c   1.000
_cell.angle_alpha   90.00
_cell.angle_beta   90.00
_cell.angle_gamma   90.00
#
_symmetry.space_group_name_H-M   'P 1'
#
loop_
_entity.id
_entity.type
_entity.pdbx_description
1 polymer ?
#
loop_
_entity_poly.entity_id
_entity_poly.type
_entity_poly.pdbx_seq_one_letter_code
_entity_poly.pdbx_strand_id
1 'polypeptide(L)'
;MNKWNLTFLVLLFTLQSNIYSQEDQCPKFRIGVYLDQIDCGDTTANYLNENHNKNFTTPEWKNEIESYLLETLNSAGYDDLEFFLPSASPGTEMDLEFRFSLYPWSVNGEEIIPPYEVKYVDPVTGWEVTEYRAPVYNQETAFLMYSSLVVCSPCVPLMTYFISIERAVEGDIYQLIKNLIYHYNWPLDRNINGWEARHPAPARKPKMEIRYEKEYLSLLDEESRKMEVYIRVKNCHGDYVYDKSFGQPVYFLKKMERFEYKDGGKCTTGPDWGLFSTVYTNSEYEAIGEYKVIKGIEPTIEKPRFKTCGIGNKSLIEHEGEIIVLGLELKVEAERKTIFTGEKTSIQIDLHEIDPEGTEILSC
;
A
#
# COMPACT_ATOMS: atom_id res chain seq x y z
N MET A 1 -14.94 52.39 4.91
CA MET A 1 -14.06 51.32 5.43
C MET A 1 -12.62 51.75 5.26
N ASN A 2 -11.86 51.84 6.35
CA ASN A 2 -10.49 52.37 6.37
C ASN A 2 -9.55 51.48 5.55
N LYS A 3 -8.75 52.09 4.66
CA LYS A 3 -7.76 51.39 3.81
C LYS A 3 -6.82 50.48 4.61
N TRP A 4 -6.55 50.82 5.87
CA TRP A 4 -5.74 50.04 6.80
C TRP A 4 -6.35 48.68 7.19
N ASN A 5 -7.68 48.57 7.27
CA ASN A 5 -8.34 47.30 7.61
C ASN A 5 -8.29 46.30 6.45
N LEU A 6 -8.22 46.78 5.20
CA LEU A 6 -8.09 45.91 4.02
C LEU A 6 -6.67 45.34 3.92
N THR A 7 -5.64 46.15 4.20
CA THR A 7 -4.24 45.71 4.14
C THR A 7 -3.93 44.68 5.23
N PHE A 8 -4.51 44.82 6.42
CA PHE A 8 -4.34 43.87 7.51
C PHE A 8 -5.03 42.52 7.25
N LEU A 9 -6.21 42.53 6.61
CA LEU A 9 -6.93 41.31 6.22
C LEU A 9 -6.21 40.53 5.11
N VAL A 10 -5.64 41.26 4.13
CA VAL A 10 -4.84 40.63 3.05
C VAL A 10 -3.55 40.05 3.62
N LEU A 11 -2.89 40.73 4.55
CA LEU A 11 -1.69 40.19 5.20
C LEU A 11 -1.98 38.92 6.02
N LEU A 12 -3.10 38.90 6.76
CA LEU A 12 -3.53 37.72 7.53
C LEU A 12 -3.88 36.53 6.63
N PHE A 13 -4.50 36.76 5.47
CA PHE A 13 -4.73 35.69 4.49
C PHE A 13 -3.44 35.17 3.86
N THR A 14 -2.46 36.05 3.56
CA THR A 14 -1.16 35.63 2.99
C THR A 14 -0.23 34.98 4.01
N LEU A 15 -0.39 35.27 5.30
CA LEU A 15 0.35 34.61 6.39
C LEU A 15 -0.29 33.27 6.76
N GLN A 16 -1.61 33.11 6.70
CA GLN A 16 -2.25 31.80 6.87
C GLN A 16 -1.94 30.82 5.74
N SER A 17 -1.75 31.28 4.50
CA SER A 17 -1.34 30.41 3.39
C SER A 17 0.13 29.96 3.44
N ASN A 18 0.96 30.58 4.28
CA ASN A 18 2.38 30.23 4.44
C ASN A 18 2.71 29.53 5.78
N ILE A 19 1.68 29.15 6.56
CA ILE A 19 1.82 28.34 7.79
C ILE A 19 1.24 26.93 7.57
N TYR A 20 1.03 26.51 6.32
CA TYR A 20 1.07 25.08 6.03
C TYR A 20 2.52 24.64 6.21
N SER A 21 2.72 23.96 7.34
CA SER A 21 3.90 23.18 7.66
C SER A 21 4.52 22.60 6.40
N GLN A 22 5.84 22.73 6.32
CA GLN A 22 6.72 22.07 5.38
C GLN A 22 6.77 20.55 5.69
N GLU A 23 5.60 19.93 5.87
CA GLU A 23 5.43 18.48 5.82
C GLU A 23 5.46 18.11 4.35
N ASP A 24 6.41 17.25 4.00
CA ASP A 24 6.73 16.82 2.65
C ASP A 24 5.45 16.60 1.82
N GLN A 25 5.30 17.36 0.72
CA GLN A 25 4.28 17.02 -0.28
C GLN A 25 4.46 15.54 -0.63
N CYS A 26 3.37 14.76 -0.56
CA CYS A 26 3.40 13.39 -1.01
C CYS A 26 4.07 13.32 -2.39
N PRO A 27 4.96 12.33 -2.61
CA PRO A 27 5.61 12.21 -3.90
C PRO A 27 4.57 12.03 -5.02
N LYS A 28 4.98 12.11 -6.28
CA LYS A 28 4.09 11.73 -7.40
C LYS A 28 3.94 10.21 -7.45
N PHE A 29 2.80 9.72 -7.91
CA PHE A 29 2.60 8.29 -8.10
C PHE A 29 3.38 7.85 -9.33
N ARG A 30 4.25 6.86 -9.16
CA ARG A 30 5.00 6.28 -10.25
C ARG A 30 4.24 5.09 -10.80
N ILE A 31 3.74 5.21 -12.02
CA ILE A 31 2.84 4.24 -12.65
C ILE A 31 3.58 3.55 -13.80
N GLY A 32 3.84 2.26 -13.64
CA GLY A 32 4.40 1.46 -14.72
C GLY A 32 3.30 0.98 -15.66
N VAL A 33 3.51 1.21 -16.94
CA VAL A 33 2.59 0.86 -18.01
C VAL A 33 3.04 -0.45 -18.66
N TYR A 34 2.15 -1.44 -18.74
CA TYR A 34 2.47 -2.77 -19.26
C TYR A 34 1.37 -3.34 -20.14
N LEU A 35 1.75 -3.82 -21.33
CA LEU A 35 0.92 -4.72 -22.09
C LEU A 35 1.12 -6.16 -21.58
N ASP A 36 0.12 -6.68 -20.87
CA ASP A 36 0.11 -8.04 -20.34
C ASP A 36 0.07 -9.07 -21.47
N GLN A 37 -0.85 -8.87 -22.43
CA GLN A 37 -1.03 -9.79 -23.55
C GLN A 37 -1.67 -9.13 -24.78
N ILE A 38 -1.25 -9.62 -25.95
CA ILE A 38 -2.01 -9.51 -27.20
C ILE A 38 -2.58 -10.91 -27.46
N ASP A 39 -3.87 -11.08 -27.28
CA ASP A 39 -4.51 -12.37 -27.48
C ASP A 39 -4.49 -12.76 -28.96
N CYS A 40 -4.36 -14.05 -29.24
CA CYS A 40 -4.13 -14.58 -30.59
C CYS A 40 -3.05 -13.79 -31.37
N GLY A 41 -1.89 -13.57 -30.74
CA GLY A 41 -0.83 -12.64 -31.18
C GLY A 41 -0.60 -12.53 -32.68
N ASP A 42 -0.39 -13.64 -33.39
CA ASP A 42 -0.15 -13.62 -34.85
C ASP A 42 -1.39 -13.16 -35.65
N THR A 43 -2.59 -13.62 -35.28
CA THR A 43 -3.84 -13.24 -35.92
C THR A 43 -4.15 -11.76 -35.68
N THR A 44 -4.00 -11.30 -34.43
CA THR A 44 -4.24 -9.91 -34.05
C THR A 44 -3.21 -8.97 -34.69
N ALA A 45 -1.94 -9.37 -34.74
CA ALA A 45 -0.89 -8.60 -35.43
C ALA A 45 -1.14 -8.49 -36.94
N ASN A 46 -1.60 -9.56 -37.59
CA ASN A 46 -1.97 -9.53 -39.01
C ASN A 46 -3.13 -8.56 -39.26
N TYR A 47 -4.16 -8.60 -38.43
CA TYR A 47 -5.29 -7.67 -38.56
C TYR A 47 -4.89 -6.21 -38.31
N LEU A 48 -4.02 -5.96 -37.32
CA LEU A 48 -3.42 -4.63 -37.10
C LEU A 48 -2.60 -4.17 -38.32
N ASN A 49 -1.82 -5.05 -38.94
CA ASN A 49 -1.04 -4.75 -40.13
C ASN A 49 -1.94 -4.36 -41.32
N GLU A 50 -3.04 -5.09 -41.53
CA GLU A 50 -4.03 -4.81 -42.57
C GLU A 50 -4.72 -3.45 -42.35
N ASN A 51 -5.21 -3.18 -41.13
CA ASN A 51 -5.92 -1.94 -40.82
C ASN A 51 -5.03 -0.69 -40.84
N HIS A 52 -3.75 -0.83 -40.51
CA HIS A 52 -2.84 0.32 -40.37
C HIS A 52 -1.78 0.41 -41.49
N ASN A 53 -1.85 -0.47 -42.49
CA ASN A 53 -0.88 -0.55 -43.58
C ASN A 53 0.58 -0.64 -43.08
N LYS A 54 0.81 -1.53 -42.11
CA LYS A 54 2.11 -1.82 -41.50
C LYS A 54 2.52 -3.27 -41.77
N ASN A 55 3.76 -3.62 -41.44
CA ASN A 55 4.26 -5.00 -41.48
C ASN A 55 5.06 -5.30 -40.21
N PHE A 56 4.43 -5.07 -39.06
CA PHE A 56 5.03 -5.25 -37.75
C PHE A 56 4.78 -6.69 -37.26
N THR A 57 5.78 -7.25 -36.61
CA THR A 57 5.67 -8.45 -35.78
C THR A 57 4.91 -8.13 -34.48
N THR A 58 4.42 -9.15 -33.79
CA THR A 58 3.72 -8.98 -32.50
C THR A 58 4.52 -8.17 -31.47
N PRO A 59 5.85 -8.37 -31.30
CA PRO A 59 6.67 -7.52 -30.42
C PRO A 59 6.78 -6.05 -30.89
N GLU A 60 6.86 -5.81 -32.20
CA GLU A 60 6.88 -4.44 -32.74
C GLU A 60 5.54 -3.73 -32.49
N TRP A 61 4.42 -4.44 -32.67
CA TRP A 61 3.10 -3.93 -32.29
C TRP A 61 2.98 -3.66 -30.80
N LYS A 62 3.50 -4.54 -29.95
CA LYS A 62 3.54 -4.31 -28.50
C LYS A 62 4.26 -2.99 -28.18
N ASN A 63 5.45 -2.77 -28.73
CA ASN A 63 6.22 -1.55 -28.49
C ASN A 63 5.50 -0.29 -29.01
N GLU A 64 4.87 -0.37 -30.18
CA GLU A 64 4.08 0.73 -30.75
C GLU A 64 2.92 1.12 -29.84
N ILE A 65 2.13 0.13 -29.41
CA ILE A 65 0.95 0.33 -28.57
C ILE A 65 1.36 0.86 -27.19
N GLU A 66 2.39 0.27 -26.56
CA GLU A 66 2.93 0.74 -25.27
C GLU A 66 3.42 2.19 -25.36
N SER A 67 4.13 2.55 -26.43
CA SER A 67 4.64 3.91 -26.63
C SER A 67 3.51 4.91 -26.83
N TYR A 68 2.52 4.59 -27.66
CA TYR A 68 1.38 5.48 -27.92
C TYR A 68 0.50 5.66 -26.68
N LEU A 69 0.28 4.58 -25.91
CA LEU A 69 -0.48 4.65 -24.66
C LEU A 69 0.25 5.50 -23.62
N LEU A 70 1.57 5.34 -23.49
CA LEU A 70 2.40 6.18 -22.62
C LEU A 70 2.31 7.66 -23.02
N GLU A 71 2.45 7.97 -24.31
CA GLU A 71 2.34 9.34 -24.83
C GLU A 71 0.97 9.94 -24.52
N THR A 72 -0.10 9.16 -24.73
CA THR A 72 -1.47 9.61 -24.48
C THR A 72 -1.73 9.86 -22.99
N LEU A 73 -1.21 9.00 -22.10
CA LEU A 73 -1.29 9.20 -20.65
C LEU A 73 -0.50 10.44 -20.19
N ASN A 74 0.72 10.64 -20.69
CA ASN A 74 1.53 11.80 -20.34
C ASN A 74 0.95 13.11 -20.91
N SER A 75 0.21 13.04 -22.00
CA SER A 75 -0.45 14.21 -22.62
C SER A 75 -1.81 14.52 -22.01
N ALA A 76 -2.32 13.69 -21.10
CA ALA A 76 -3.64 13.87 -20.48
C ALA A 76 -3.67 14.96 -19.38
N GLY A 77 -2.51 15.53 -19.01
CA GLY A 77 -2.43 16.67 -18.10
C GLY A 77 -2.49 16.33 -16.61
N TYR A 78 -1.98 15.15 -16.22
CA TYR A 78 -1.90 14.75 -14.81
C TYR A 78 -0.69 15.39 -14.12
N ASP A 79 -0.93 16.14 -13.04
CA ASP A 79 0.14 16.81 -12.30
C ASP A 79 0.83 15.91 -11.27
N ASP A 80 0.11 14.97 -10.66
CA ASP A 80 0.59 14.13 -9.55
C ASP A 80 0.98 12.70 -9.95
N LEU A 81 0.97 12.39 -11.26
CA LEU A 81 1.25 11.06 -11.80
C LEU A 81 2.48 11.10 -12.73
N GLU A 82 3.34 10.09 -12.62
CA GLU A 82 4.50 9.87 -13.49
C GLU A 82 4.35 8.51 -14.16
N PHE A 83 4.13 8.48 -15.47
CA PHE A 83 4.01 7.24 -16.23
C PHE A 83 5.34 6.86 -16.86
N PHE A 84 5.67 5.58 -16.85
CA PHE A 84 6.86 5.06 -17.52
C PHE A 84 6.65 3.63 -18.02
N LEU A 85 7.48 3.21 -18.99
CA LEU A 85 7.53 1.84 -19.48
C LEU A 85 8.60 1.07 -18.70
N PRO A 86 8.23 0.05 -17.92
CA PRO A 86 9.21 -0.60 -17.04
C PRO A 86 10.14 -1.55 -17.81
N SER A 87 9.75 -1.95 -19.03
CA SER A 87 10.62 -2.60 -20.02
C SER A 87 11.79 -1.69 -20.43
N ALA A 88 11.56 -0.38 -20.54
CA ALA A 88 12.56 0.62 -20.89
C ALA A 88 13.35 1.14 -19.68
N SER A 89 12.85 0.95 -18.46
CA SER A 89 13.51 1.39 -17.22
C SER A 89 13.48 0.31 -16.12
N PRO A 90 14.21 -0.81 -16.31
CA PRO A 90 14.20 -1.92 -15.37
C PRO A 90 14.68 -1.50 -13.97
N GLY A 91 14.01 -2.01 -12.93
CA GLY A 91 14.39 -1.76 -11.53
C GLY A 91 13.90 -0.44 -10.94
N THR A 92 13.23 0.39 -11.75
CA THR A 92 12.55 1.60 -11.31
C THR A 92 11.46 1.26 -10.29
N GLU A 93 11.40 2.05 -9.21
CA GLU A 93 10.35 1.92 -8.21
C GLU A 93 9.00 2.32 -8.79
N MET A 94 8.00 1.50 -8.49
CA MET A 94 6.66 1.65 -9.02
C MET A 94 5.66 1.52 -7.89
N ASP A 95 4.74 2.47 -7.83
CA ASP A 95 3.67 2.52 -6.85
C ASP A 95 2.41 1.80 -7.36
N LEU A 96 2.09 1.99 -8.64
CA LEU A 96 0.91 1.44 -9.30
C LEU A 96 1.27 0.82 -10.65
N GLU A 97 0.50 -0.17 -11.07
CA GLU A 97 0.57 -0.78 -12.38
C GLU A 97 -0.64 -0.40 -13.22
N PHE A 98 -0.40 0.16 -14.40
CA PHE A 98 -1.40 0.31 -15.45
C PHE A 98 -1.22 -0.84 -16.44
N ARG A 99 -2.01 -1.90 -16.25
CA ARG A 99 -1.96 -3.10 -17.08
C ARG A 99 -3.04 -3.04 -18.13
N PHE A 100 -2.73 -3.46 -19.35
CA PHE A 100 -3.73 -3.59 -20.40
C PHE A 100 -3.52 -4.85 -21.24
N SER A 101 -4.60 -5.30 -21.88
CA SER A 101 -4.64 -6.48 -22.73
C SER A 101 -5.47 -6.18 -23.97
N LEU A 102 -5.01 -6.65 -25.12
CA LEU A 102 -5.65 -6.44 -26.41
C LEU A 102 -6.23 -7.75 -26.93
N TYR A 103 -7.48 -7.71 -27.38
CA TYR A 103 -8.21 -8.85 -27.92
C TYR A 103 -8.83 -8.50 -29.27
N PRO A 104 -8.87 -9.44 -30.23
CA PRO A 104 -9.79 -9.33 -31.35
C PRO A 104 -11.23 -9.45 -30.83
N TRP A 105 -12.13 -8.66 -31.39
CA TRP A 105 -13.53 -8.63 -30.98
C TRP A 105 -14.45 -8.56 -32.20
N SER A 106 -15.70 -8.99 -32.03
CA SER A 106 -16.73 -8.86 -33.06
C SER A 106 -17.74 -7.80 -32.64
N VAL A 107 -17.98 -6.84 -33.53
CA VAL A 107 -18.99 -5.79 -33.38
C VAL A 107 -20.03 -5.92 -34.48
N ASN A 108 -21.22 -5.39 -34.22
CA ASN A 108 -22.24 -5.21 -35.24
C ASN A 108 -21.81 -4.07 -36.16
N GLY A 109 -21.68 -4.33 -37.46
CA GLY A 109 -21.42 -3.31 -38.46
C GLY A 109 -22.72 -2.73 -39.02
N GLU A 110 -22.78 -2.52 -40.32
CA GLU A 110 -23.97 -2.08 -41.05
C GLU A 110 -25.22 -2.94 -40.79
N GLU A 111 -26.32 -2.24 -40.52
CA GLU A 111 -27.65 -2.81 -40.41
C GLU A 111 -28.13 -3.30 -41.78
N ILE A 112 -28.40 -4.59 -41.89
CA ILE A 112 -28.99 -5.22 -43.06
C ILE A 112 -30.47 -5.42 -42.78
N ILE A 113 -31.30 -4.70 -43.52
CA ILE A 113 -32.75 -4.93 -43.55
C ILE A 113 -33.01 -6.09 -44.51
N PRO A 114 -33.51 -7.25 -44.04
CA PRO A 114 -33.76 -8.38 -44.92
C PRO A 114 -34.78 -8.01 -46.01
N PRO A 115 -34.53 -8.33 -47.29
CA PRO A 115 -35.36 -7.87 -48.40
C PRO A 115 -36.69 -8.61 -48.53
N TYR A 116 -36.93 -9.66 -47.73
CA TYR A 116 -38.13 -10.48 -47.83
C TYR A 116 -39.01 -10.36 -46.60
N GLU A 117 -40.28 -10.06 -46.86
CA GLU A 117 -41.37 -10.16 -45.89
C GLU A 117 -41.75 -11.64 -45.69
N VAL A 118 -42.05 -12.03 -44.45
CA VAL A 118 -42.59 -13.37 -44.17
C VAL A 118 -44.11 -13.26 -44.13
N LYS A 119 -44.78 -13.94 -45.05
CA LYS A 119 -46.24 -14.08 -45.02
C LYS A 119 -46.62 -15.38 -44.34
N TYR A 120 -47.47 -15.29 -43.33
CA TYR A 120 -48.03 -16.43 -42.65
C TYR A 120 -49.48 -16.16 -42.25
N VAL A 121 -50.26 -17.23 -42.08
CA VAL A 121 -51.61 -17.12 -41.51
C VAL A 121 -51.46 -17.17 -39.99
N ASP A 122 -51.84 -16.09 -39.31
CA ASP A 122 -51.80 -16.03 -37.86
C ASP A 122 -52.70 -17.14 -37.28
N PRO A 123 -52.16 -18.08 -36.50
CA PRO A 123 -52.92 -19.22 -35.99
C PRO A 123 -54.02 -18.82 -34.98
N VAL A 124 -54.00 -17.60 -34.45
CA VAL A 124 -55.00 -17.10 -33.49
C VAL A 124 -56.16 -16.40 -34.21
N THR A 125 -55.85 -15.54 -35.18
CA THR A 125 -56.86 -14.71 -35.86
C THR A 125 -57.31 -15.28 -37.21
N GLY A 126 -56.51 -16.16 -37.81
CA GLY A 126 -56.73 -16.72 -39.15
C GLY A 126 -56.44 -15.73 -40.28
N TRP A 127 -55.83 -14.57 -40.01
CA TRP A 127 -55.53 -13.54 -41.00
C TRP A 127 -54.18 -13.78 -41.65
N GLU A 128 -54.06 -13.40 -42.93
CA GLU A 128 -52.77 -13.34 -43.61
C GLU A 128 -52.00 -12.13 -43.09
N VAL A 129 -50.93 -12.39 -42.35
CA VAL A 129 -50.05 -11.39 -41.76
C VAL A 129 -48.74 -11.36 -42.54
N THR A 130 -48.25 -10.15 -42.79
CA THR A 130 -46.94 -9.89 -43.38
C THR A 130 -46.04 -9.33 -42.29
N GLU A 131 -45.01 -10.07 -41.89
CA GLU A 131 -44.05 -9.64 -40.88
C GLU A 131 -42.71 -9.30 -41.54
N TYR A 132 -42.20 -8.11 -41.23
CA TYR A 132 -40.84 -7.71 -41.57
C TYR A 132 -39.91 -8.28 -40.52
N ARG A 133 -38.94 -9.10 -40.93
CA ARG A 133 -37.96 -9.67 -40.01
C ARG A 133 -37.18 -8.57 -39.32
N ALA A 134 -36.80 -8.82 -38.07
CA ALA A 134 -35.90 -7.95 -37.33
C ALA A 134 -34.62 -7.70 -38.14
N PRO A 135 -34.06 -6.47 -38.11
CA PRO A 135 -32.80 -6.16 -38.76
C PRO A 135 -31.69 -7.11 -38.29
N VAL A 136 -30.84 -7.53 -39.21
CA VAL A 136 -29.63 -8.31 -38.90
C VAL A 136 -28.41 -7.44 -39.17
N TYR A 137 -27.37 -7.55 -38.36
CA TYR A 137 -26.13 -6.79 -38.56
C TYR A 137 -25.10 -7.68 -39.22
N ASN A 138 -24.31 -7.16 -40.16
CA ASN A 138 -23.06 -7.84 -40.52
C ASN A 138 -22.14 -7.86 -39.28
N GLN A 139 -21.28 -8.86 -39.21
CA GLN A 139 -20.25 -8.92 -38.17
C GLN A 139 -19.00 -8.25 -38.71
N GLU A 140 -18.51 -7.24 -38.01
CA GLU A 140 -17.24 -6.57 -38.28
C GLU A 140 -16.24 -6.91 -37.18
N THR A 141 -14.97 -7.06 -37.55
CA THR A 141 -13.90 -7.25 -36.59
C THR A 141 -13.51 -5.89 -36.02
N ALA A 142 -13.32 -5.82 -34.72
CA ALA A 142 -12.80 -4.67 -34.00
C ALA A 142 -11.77 -5.13 -32.97
N PHE A 143 -11.24 -4.18 -32.21
CA PHE A 143 -10.36 -4.44 -31.08
C PHE A 143 -11.08 -4.14 -29.77
N LEU A 144 -10.88 -5.01 -28.78
CA LEU A 144 -11.28 -4.81 -27.40
C LEU A 144 -10.02 -4.67 -26.54
N MET A 145 -9.91 -3.56 -25.82
CA MET A 145 -8.85 -3.37 -24.83
C MET A 145 -9.46 -3.38 -23.44
N TYR A 146 -8.94 -4.25 -22.57
CA TYR A 146 -9.17 -4.18 -21.13
C TYR A 146 -7.97 -3.53 -20.47
N SER A 147 -8.21 -2.66 -19.50
CA SER A 147 -7.15 -2.14 -18.64
C SER A 147 -7.53 -2.19 -17.18
N SER A 148 -6.50 -2.25 -16.35
CA SER A 148 -6.62 -2.22 -14.89
C SER A 148 -5.54 -1.35 -14.30
N LEU A 149 -5.93 -0.55 -13.31
CA LEU A 149 -5.01 0.19 -12.45
C LEU A 149 -4.90 -0.56 -11.13
N VAL A 150 -3.69 -0.98 -10.76
CA VAL A 150 -3.44 -1.91 -9.65
C VAL A 150 -2.42 -1.33 -8.69
N VAL A 151 -2.67 -1.42 -7.38
CA VAL A 151 -1.71 -1.05 -6.33
C VAL A 151 -0.62 -2.08 -6.20
N CYS A 152 0.64 -1.65 -6.27
CA CYS A 152 1.77 -2.49 -5.97
C CYS A 152 2.02 -2.45 -4.46
N SER A 153 1.83 -3.56 -3.76
CA SER A 153 2.21 -3.64 -2.35
C SER A 153 2.59 -5.08 -1.98
N PRO A 154 3.89 -5.41 -1.99
CA PRO A 154 4.40 -6.75 -1.65
C PRO A 154 4.41 -6.98 -0.12
N CYS A 155 3.43 -6.41 0.59
CA CYS A 155 3.19 -6.67 1.99
C CYS A 155 2.97 -8.17 2.25
N VAL A 156 3.11 -8.57 3.52
CA VAL A 156 2.61 -9.84 4.03
C VAL A 156 1.49 -9.56 5.04
N PRO A 157 0.25 -9.97 4.79
CA PRO A 157 -0.25 -10.58 3.55
C PRO A 157 -0.17 -9.59 2.37
N LEU A 158 -0.26 -10.11 1.15
CA LEU A 158 -0.20 -9.30 -0.07
C LEU A 158 -1.36 -8.29 -0.09
N MET A 159 -1.03 -7.00 -0.20
CA MET A 159 -1.99 -5.89 -0.20
C MET A 159 -2.11 -5.25 -1.59
N THR A 160 -2.18 -6.10 -2.63
CA THR A 160 -2.42 -5.69 -4.01
C THR A 160 -3.92 -5.55 -4.27
N TYR A 161 -4.35 -4.38 -4.74
CA TYR A 161 -5.76 -4.08 -5.00
C TYR A 161 -5.97 -3.45 -6.37
N PHE A 162 -7.11 -3.76 -7.00
CA PHE A 162 -7.59 -3.04 -8.17
C PHE A 162 -8.21 -1.70 -7.75
N ILE A 163 -7.72 -0.61 -8.34
CA ILE A 163 -8.30 0.73 -8.17
C ILE A 163 -9.48 0.91 -9.14
N SER A 164 -9.26 0.57 -10.41
CA SER A 164 -10.26 0.66 -11.47
C SER A 164 -9.93 -0.35 -12.58
N ILE A 165 -10.99 -0.83 -13.25
CA ILE A 165 -10.91 -1.68 -14.43
C ILE A 165 -11.81 -1.05 -15.47
N GLU A 166 -11.25 -0.73 -16.63
CA GLU A 166 -11.97 -0.12 -17.75
C GLU A 166 -11.81 -0.97 -18.99
N ARG A 167 -12.70 -0.74 -19.96
CA ARG A 167 -12.59 -1.35 -21.29
C ARG A 167 -13.08 -0.40 -22.37
N ALA A 168 -12.55 -0.57 -23.57
CA ALA A 168 -13.02 0.12 -24.76
C ALA A 168 -13.08 -0.86 -25.93
N VAL A 169 -13.92 -0.56 -26.91
CA VAL A 169 -14.01 -1.29 -28.19
C VAL A 169 -13.94 -0.27 -29.32
N GLU A 170 -13.11 -0.54 -30.33
CA GLU A 170 -12.91 0.36 -31.46
C GLU A 170 -12.24 -0.37 -32.64
N GLY A 171 -12.50 0.06 -33.87
CA GLY A 171 -11.88 -0.53 -35.07
C GLY A 171 -10.43 -0.09 -35.30
N ASP A 172 -10.07 1.11 -34.84
CA ASP A 172 -8.73 1.70 -34.91
C ASP A 172 -8.03 1.64 -33.54
N ILE A 173 -6.81 1.11 -33.48
CA ILE A 173 -6.08 0.92 -32.21
C ILE A 173 -5.71 2.24 -31.50
N TYR A 174 -5.46 3.32 -32.23
CA TYR A 174 -5.09 4.61 -31.63
C TYR A 174 -6.31 5.30 -31.03
N GLN A 175 -7.45 5.23 -31.73
CA GLN A 175 -8.72 5.70 -31.21
C GLN A 175 -9.19 4.82 -30.04
N LEU A 176 -8.93 3.51 -30.07
CA LEU A 176 -9.19 2.61 -28.95
C LEU A 176 -8.49 3.08 -27.68
N ILE A 177 -7.19 3.39 -27.76
CA ILE A 177 -6.38 3.85 -26.64
C ILE A 177 -6.90 5.19 -26.10
N LYS A 178 -7.27 6.12 -26.99
CA LYS A 178 -7.90 7.40 -26.59
C LYS A 178 -9.22 7.17 -25.87
N ASN A 179 -10.09 6.30 -26.39
CA ASN A 179 -11.38 5.99 -25.78
C ASN A 179 -11.19 5.30 -24.41
N LEU A 180 -10.21 4.41 -24.29
CA LEU A 180 -9.88 3.75 -23.02
C LEU A 180 -9.42 4.77 -21.97
N ILE A 181 -8.47 5.64 -22.32
CA ILE A 181 -8.00 6.69 -21.41
C ILE A 181 -9.14 7.67 -21.07
N TYR A 182 -10.04 7.91 -22.02
CA TYR A 182 -11.25 8.69 -21.77
C TYR A 182 -12.20 8.04 -20.74
N HIS A 183 -12.26 6.70 -20.64
CA HIS A 183 -13.06 6.05 -19.58
C HIS A 183 -12.51 6.26 -18.18
N TYR A 184 -11.20 6.51 -18.05
CA TYR A 184 -10.60 6.95 -16.79
C TYR A 184 -10.87 8.45 -16.48
N ASN A 185 -11.54 9.19 -17.36
CA ASN A 185 -11.47 10.65 -17.44
C ASN A 185 -12.50 11.40 -16.59
N TRP A 186 -12.33 11.29 -15.26
CA TRP A 186 -12.57 12.37 -14.30
C TRP A 186 -11.60 12.26 -13.11
N PRO A 187 -10.56 13.09 -13.12
CA PRO A 187 -9.23 12.70 -13.58
C PRO A 187 -8.63 11.53 -12.76
N LEU A 188 -7.77 10.73 -13.39
CA LEU A 188 -7.24 9.47 -12.81
C LEU A 188 -6.60 9.65 -11.43
N ASP A 189 -5.89 10.75 -11.22
CA ASP A 189 -5.36 11.22 -9.93
C ASP A 189 -6.46 11.37 -8.88
N ARG A 190 -7.63 11.93 -9.22
CA ARG A 190 -8.77 12.01 -8.31
C ARG A 190 -9.33 10.63 -7.97
N ASN A 191 -9.36 9.72 -8.93
CA ASN A 191 -9.78 8.33 -8.68
C ASN A 191 -8.81 7.60 -7.75
N ILE A 192 -7.50 7.79 -7.95
CA ILE A 192 -6.46 7.26 -7.05
C ILE A 192 -6.60 7.86 -5.65
N ASN A 193 -6.68 9.19 -5.54
CA ASN A 193 -6.81 9.89 -4.26
C ASN A 193 -8.10 9.49 -3.52
N GLY A 194 -9.22 9.37 -4.25
CA GLY A 194 -10.49 8.89 -3.70
C GLY A 194 -10.49 7.41 -3.33
N TRP A 195 -9.63 6.60 -3.96
CA TRP A 195 -9.39 5.22 -3.55
C TRP A 195 -8.54 5.17 -2.28
N GLU A 196 -7.42 5.92 -2.20
CA GLU A 196 -6.52 5.99 -1.04
C GLU A 196 -7.24 6.50 0.21
N ALA A 197 -8.10 7.51 0.07
CA ALA A 197 -8.91 8.01 1.20
C ALA A 197 -9.92 6.98 1.75
N ARG A 198 -10.35 6.02 0.92
CA ARG A 198 -11.25 4.92 1.33
C ARG A 198 -10.52 3.67 1.79
N HIS A 199 -9.25 3.52 1.38
CA HIS A 199 -8.38 2.39 1.66
C HIS A 199 -7.05 2.93 2.18
N PRO A 200 -7.02 3.42 3.43
CA PRO A 200 -5.82 4.07 3.96
C PRO A 200 -4.64 3.09 4.12
N ALA A 201 -4.91 1.77 4.17
CA ALA A 201 -3.91 0.71 4.16
C ALA A 201 -3.93 -0.03 2.78
N PRO A 202 -2.77 -0.31 2.16
CA PRO A 202 -1.42 -0.02 2.63
C PRO A 202 -1.09 1.47 2.51
N ALA A 203 -0.38 2.01 3.49
CA ALA A 203 -0.02 3.42 3.53
C ALA A 203 0.93 3.82 2.39
N ARG A 204 0.74 5.00 1.81
CA ARG A 204 1.73 5.58 0.90
C ARG A 204 2.89 6.18 1.67
N LYS A 205 4.12 5.76 1.34
CA LYS A 205 5.37 6.12 2.06
C LYS A 205 5.18 6.11 3.59
N PRO A 206 4.97 4.92 4.19
CA PRO A 206 4.61 4.83 5.60
C PRO A 206 5.65 5.48 6.52
N LYS A 207 5.21 5.95 7.69
CA LYS A 207 6.12 6.33 8.78
C LYS A 207 5.63 5.71 10.08
N MET A 208 6.51 5.01 10.78
CA MET A 208 6.20 4.41 12.08
C MET A 208 6.48 5.41 13.21
N GLU A 209 5.55 5.51 14.15
CA GLU A 209 5.71 6.16 15.44
C GLU A 209 5.61 5.11 16.52
N ILE A 210 6.67 4.94 17.31
CA ILE A 210 6.78 3.89 18.33
C ILE A 210 6.65 4.54 19.71
N ARG A 211 5.79 3.97 20.54
CA ARG A 211 5.63 4.33 21.95
C ARG A 211 5.73 3.09 22.82
N TYR A 212 6.37 3.23 23.96
CA TYR A 212 6.54 2.19 24.96
C TYR A 212 5.55 2.41 26.12
N GLU A 213 5.03 1.33 26.71
CA GLU A 213 4.17 1.39 27.88
C GLU A 213 4.89 1.98 29.11
N LYS A 214 6.17 1.65 29.26
CA LYS A 214 7.03 1.98 30.40
C LYS A 214 8.38 2.49 29.88
N GLU A 215 9.10 3.24 30.71
CA GLU A 215 10.44 3.76 30.35
C GLU A 215 11.50 2.65 30.30
N TYR A 216 11.36 1.63 31.15
CA TYR A 216 12.29 0.51 31.27
C TYR A 216 11.58 -0.77 31.73
N LEU A 217 12.23 -1.91 31.47
CA LEU A 217 11.86 -3.21 31.99
C LEU A 217 12.68 -3.54 33.24
N SER A 218 12.02 -3.95 34.31
CA SER A 218 12.64 -4.40 35.55
C SER A 218 12.67 -5.92 35.62
N LEU A 219 13.71 -6.49 36.24
CA LEU A 219 13.90 -7.93 36.35
C LEU A 219 13.35 -8.53 37.66
N LEU A 220 12.77 -7.72 38.54
CA LEU A 220 12.35 -8.13 39.88
C LEU A 220 11.17 -9.11 39.87
N ASP A 221 10.19 -8.92 38.99
CA ASP A 221 9.02 -9.79 38.90
C ASP A 221 8.59 -10.10 37.46
N GLU A 222 7.60 -10.98 37.31
CA GLU A 222 7.15 -11.46 35.99
C GLU A 222 6.41 -10.41 35.17
N GLU A 223 5.72 -9.46 35.80
CA GLU A 223 4.97 -8.40 35.11
C GLU A 223 5.86 -7.20 34.80
N SER A 224 6.84 -6.91 35.66
CA SER A 224 7.85 -5.87 35.42
C SER A 224 8.77 -6.20 34.24
N ARG A 225 8.90 -7.49 33.90
CA ARG A 225 9.65 -8.02 32.75
C ARG A 225 8.92 -7.90 31.41
N LYS A 226 7.67 -7.44 31.41
CA LYS A 226 6.83 -7.30 30.22
C LYS A 226 6.53 -5.83 29.94
N MET A 227 6.47 -5.51 28.66
CA MET A 227 6.11 -4.19 28.19
C MET A 227 5.36 -4.28 26.86
N GLU A 228 4.28 -3.52 26.76
CA GLU A 228 3.62 -3.27 25.49
C GLU A 228 4.35 -2.21 24.68
N VAL A 229 4.46 -2.47 23.38
CA VAL A 229 4.97 -1.55 22.38
C VAL A 229 3.81 -1.21 21.45
N TYR A 230 3.53 0.08 21.34
CA TYR A 230 2.48 0.64 20.52
C TYR A 230 3.09 1.27 19.28
N ILE A 231 2.70 0.80 18.10
CA ILE A 231 3.19 1.33 16.84
C ILE A 231 2.02 1.89 16.06
N ARG A 232 2.10 3.18 15.73
CA ARG A 232 1.18 3.84 14.80
C ARG A 232 1.87 4.05 13.47
N VAL A 233 1.12 3.98 12.39
CA VAL A 233 1.65 4.21 11.04
C VAL A 233 0.94 5.41 10.42
N LYS A 234 1.72 6.37 9.91
CA LYS A 234 1.24 7.49 9.12
C LYS A 234 1.47 7.27 7.63
N ASN A 235 0.58 7.78 6.79
CA ASN A 235 0.84 7.93 5.36
C ASN A 235 1.66 9.21 5.09
N CYS A 236 1.98 9.47 3.82
CA CYS A 236 2.72 10.66 3.41
C CYS A 236 1.98 11.98 3.66
N HIS A 237 0.66 11.95 3.89
CA HIS A 237 -0.13 13.12 4.28
C HIS A 237 -0.07 13.40 5.79
N GLY A 238 0.59 12.55 6.58
CA GLY A 238 0.67 12.67 8.03
C GLY A 238 -0.51 12.05 8.78
N ASP A 239 -1.46 11.44 8.06
CA ASP A 239 -2.65 10.81 8.64
C ASP A 239 -2.35 9.41 9.15
N TYR A 240 -2.90 9.06 10.31
CA TYR A 240 -2.81 7.70 10.85
C TYR A 240 -3.66 6.72 10.05
N VAL A 241 -3.12 5.51 9.84
CA VAL A 241 -3.68 4.52 8.93
C VAL A 241 -4.37 3.38 9.68
N TYR A 242 -5.65 3.18 9.37
CA TYR A 242 -6.45 2.03 9.80
C TYR A 242 -7.54 1.72 8.77
N ASP A 243 -7.68 0.44 8.44
CA ASP A 243 -8.76 -0.09 7.61
C ASP A 243 -9.52 -1.19 8.38
N LYS A 244 -10.86 -1.21 8.25
CA LYS A 244 -11.73 -2.13 8.98
C LYS A 244 -11.57 -3.59 8.56
N SER A 245 -11.23 -3.85 7.30
CA SER A 245 -11.09 -5.21 6.78
C SER A 245 -9.74 -5.79 7.15
N PHE A 246 -8.66 -5.07 6.85
CA PHE A 246 -7.29 -5.43 7.21
C PHE A 246 -6.51 -4.13 7.41
N GLY A 247 -6.23 -3.77 8.66
CA GLY A 247 -5.46 -2.56 8.99
C GLY A 247 -4.05 -2.57 8.41
N GLN A 248 -3.25 -1.57 8.74
CA GLN A 248 -1.85 -1.52 8.28
C GLN A 248 -1.04 -2.62 8.97
N PRO A 249 -0.39 -3.53 8.23
CA PRO A 249 0.45 -4.55 8.83
C PRO A 249 1.73 -3.93 9.43
N VAL A 250 2.01 -4.30 10.67
CA VAL A 250 3.23 -4.01 11.40
C VAL A 250 3.86 -5.33 11.81
N TYR A 251 5.16 -5.46 11.58
CA TYR A 251 5.92 -6.67 11.74
C TYR A 251 6.81 -6.57 12.99
N PHE A 252 6.48 -7.35 14.01
CA PHE A 252 7.20 -7.42 15.27
C PHE A 252 8.20 -8.57 15.23
N LEU A 253 9.47 -8.31 15.52
CA LEU A 253 10.49 -9.37 15.58
C LEU A 253 10.16 -10.34 16.71
N LYS A 254 9.98 -11.63 16.37
CA LYS A 254 9.49 -12.64 17.31
C LYS A 254 10.42 -12.95 18.46
N LYS A 255 11.71 -13.03 18.16
CA LYS A 255 12.72 -13.49 19.09
C LYS A 255 14.02 -12.73 18.86
N MET A 256 14.57 -12.26 19.96
CA MET A 256 15.89 -11.68 20.04
C MET A 256 16.73 -12.52 20.99
N GLU A 257 17.95 -12.08 21.29
CA GLU A 257 18.76 -12.78 22.25
C GLU A 257 18.09 -12.85 23.62
N ARG A 258 17.69 -11.70 24.19
CA ARG A 258 17.09 -11.63 25.54
C ARG A 258 15.58 -11.54 25.57
N PHE A 259 14.94 -11.24 24.43
CA PHE A 259 13.50 -11.02 24.36
C PHE A 259 12.74 -12.06 23.56
N GLU A 260 11.51 -12.29 23.98
CA GLU A 260 10.47 -12.98 23.23
C GLU A 260 9.28 -12.04 23.05
N TYR A 261 8.78 -11.95 21.82
CA TYR A 261 7.53 -11.27 21.50
C TYR A 261 6.34 -12.20 21.74
N LYS A 262 5.25 -11.64 22.25
CA LYS A 262 3.94 -12.29 22.30
C LYS A 262 2.85 -11.35 21.81
N ASP A 263 1.82 -11.95 21.24
CA ASP A 263 0.60 -11.24 20.90
C ASP A 263 -0.17 -10.90 22.19
N GLY A 264 -0.42 -9.62 22.42
CA GLY A 264 -1.21 -9.12 23.55
C GLY A 264 -2.72 -9.32 23.38
N GLY A 265 -3.18 -9.82 22.23
CA GLY A 265 -4.59 -10.11 21.95
C GLY A 265 -5.48 -8.88 21.73
N LYS A 266 -4.87 -7.68 21.67
CA LYS A 266 -5.57 -6.39 21.48
C LYS A 266 -5.73 -6.00 20.01
N CYS A 267 -5.01 -6.66 19.11
CA CYS A 267 -5.00 -6.39 17.68
C CYS A 267 -5.26 -7.68 16.89
N THR A 268 -5.76 -7.54 15.67
CA THR A 268 -5.87 -8.67 14.74
C THR A 268 -4.48 -9.07 14.27
N THR A 269 -4.18 -10.38 14.27
CA THR A 269 -2.91 -10.92 13.77
C THR A 269 -3.04 -11.45 12.36
N GLY A 270 -1.97 -11.33 11.59
CA GLY A 270 -1.82 -11.82 10.22
C GLY A 270 -0.90 -13.03 10.13
N PRO A 271 -0.69 -13.57 8.91
CA PRO A 271 0.33 -14.58 8.69
C PRO A 271 1.71 -14.04 9.04
N ASP A 272 2.54 -14.88 9.63
CA ASP A 272 3.92 -14.53 9.95
C ASP A 272 4.75 -14.25 8.71
N TRP A 273 5.66 -13.29 8.84
CA TRP A 273 6.64 -12.98 7.81
C TRP A 273 8.03 -13.39 8.25
N GLY A 274 8.35 -14.67 8.03
CA GLY A 274 9.61 -15.28 8.48
C GLY A 274 9.75 -15.21 10.00
N LEU A 275 10.73 -14.42 10.48
CA LEU A 275 10.99 -14.22 11.91
C LEU A 275 10.12 -13.13 12.55
N PHE A 276 9.18 -12.54 11.80
CA PHE A 276 8.32 -11.48 12.28
C PHE A 276 6.87 -11.97 12.45
N SER A 277 6.23 -11.55 13.54
CA SER A 277 4.79 -11.66 13.74
C SER A 277 4.10 -10.47 13.10
N THR A 278 3.03 -10.71 12.34
CA THR A 278 2.25 -9.64 11.70
C THR A 278 1.09 -9.23 12.59
N VAL A 279 1.01 -7.94 12.92
CA VAL A 279 -0.06 -7.33 13.72
C VAL A 279 -0.63 -6.17 12.92
N TYR A 280 -1.95 -6.12 12.73
CA TYR A 280 -2.59 -5.01 12.04
C TYR A 280 -2.91 -3.87 13.00
N THR A 281 -2.85 -2.63 12.51
CA THR A 281 -3.38 -1.48 13.25
C THR A 281 -4.86 -1.67 13.55
N ASN A 282 -5.28 -1.28 14.76
CA ASN A 282 -6.66 -1.35 15.23
C ASN A 282 -7.40 -0.02 15.00
N SER A 283 -8.64 0.10 15.48
CA SER A 283 -9.47 1.32 15.35
C SER A 283 -8.93 2.55 16.09
N GLU A 284 -7.95 2.38 16.97
CA GLU A 284 -7.20 3.46 17.64
C GLU A 284 -5.90 3.78 16.89
N TYR A 285 -5.72 3.21 15.69
CA TYR A 285 -4.55 3.32 14.81
C TYR A 285 -3.28 2.67 15.35
N GLU A 286 -3.41 1.74 16.30
CA GLU A 286 -2.29 1.11 16.99
C GLU A 286 -2.15 -0.36 16.61
N ALA A 287 -0.93 -0.76 16.27
CA ALA A 287 -0.49 -2.15 16.32
C ALA A 287 0.25 -2.36 17.65
N ILE A 288 -0.24 -3.28 18.46
CA ILE A 288 0.23 -3.48 19.84
C ILE A 288 0.90 -4.85 19.93
N GLY A 289 2.13 -4.86 20.43
CA GLY A 289 2.92 -6.07 20.69
C GLY A 289 3.47 -6.09 22.11
N GLU A 290 3.62 -7.26 22.70
CA GLU A 290 4.26 -7.41 24.02
C GLU A 290 5.66 -8.00 23.85
N TYR A 291 6.67 -7.38 24.47
CA TYR A 291 7.99 -7.99 24.65
C TYR A 291 8.20 -8.40 26.10
N LYS A 292 8.79 -9.58 26.28
CA LYS A 292 9.18 -10.12 27.58
C LYS A 292 10.66 -10.43 27.65
N VAL A 293 11.31 -10.03 28.74
CA VAL A 293 12.67 -10.48 29.06
C VAL A 293 12.67 -11.95 29.49
N ILE A 294 13.37 -12.80 28.76
CA ILE A 294 13.41 -14.25 29.03
C ILE A 294 14.73 -14.74 29.65
N LYS A 295 15.81 -13.95 29.57
CA LYS A 295 17.10 -14.27 30.19
C LYS A 295 18.01 -13.05 30.40
N GLY A 296 19.03 -13.24 31.25
CA GLY A 296 20.09 -12.27 31.54
C GLY A 296 19.73 -11.33 32.70
N ILE A 297 20.73 -10.99 33.52
CA ILE A 297 20.60 -10.09 34.69
C ILE A 297 21.37 -8.77 34.53
N GLU A 298 22.22 -8.66 33.51
CA GLU A 298 22.99 -7.44 33.24
C GLU A 298 22.08 -6.35 32.66
N PRO A 299 22.35 -5.06 32.94
CA PRO A 299 21.62 -3.97 32.30
C PRO A 299 21.93 -3.92 30.80
N THR A 300 20.95 -3.55 29.97
CA THR A 300 21.16 -3.46 28.51
C THR A 300 20.14 -2.56 27.82
N ILE A 301 20.47 -2.14 26.61
CA ILE A 301 19.54 -1.54 25.66
C ILE A 301 19.32 -2.54 24.52
N GLU A 302 18.12 -3.12 24.47
CA GLU A 302 17.72 -4.02 23.38
C GLU A 302 17.09 -3.23 22.23
N LYS A 303 17.47 -3.56 20.99
CA LYS A 303 17.01 -2.85 19.79
C LYS A 303 16.13 -3.74 18.90
N PRO A 304 14.85 -3.97 19.26
CA PRO A 304 13.95 -4.73 18.40
C PRO A 304 13.78 -4.03 17.06
N ARG A 305 13.77 -4.82 15.99
CA ARG A 305 13.45 -4.32 14.65
C ARG A 305 11.96 -4.42 14.41
N PHE A 306 11.36 -3.30 14.04
CA PHE A 306 10.00 -3.19 13.56
C PHE A 306 10.00 -2.96 12.08
N LYS A 307 9.00 -3.49 11.39
CA LYS A 307 8.83 -3.20 9.97
C LYS A 307 7.38 -2.90 9.65
N THR A 308 7.17 -2.17 8.58
CA THR A 308 5.87 -2.03 7.92
C THR A 308 6.11 -1.94 6.42
N CYS A 309 5.06 -2.02 5.63
CA CYS A 309 5.12 -1.94 4.18
C CYS A 309 4.12 -0.91 3.68
N GLY A 310 4.31 -0.40 2.48
CA GLY A 310 3.42 0.60 1.90
C GLY A 310 3.00 0.31 0.47
N ILE A 311 2.47 1.32 -0.19
CA ILE A 311 2.38 1.34 -1.65
C ILE A 311 3.79 1.46 -2.23
N GLY A 312 4.10 0.64 -3.22
CA GLY A 312 5.40 0.53 -3.87
C GLY A 312 5.91 -0.92 -3.96
N ASN A 313 6.56 -1.28 -5.07
CA ASN A 313 7.28 -2.56 -5.21
C ASN A 313 8.52 -2.67 -4.29
N LYS A 314 8.98 -1.56 -3.71
CA LYS A 314 10.03 -1.48 -2.68
C LYS A 314 9.57 -0.62 -1.49
N SER A 315 8.42 -0.96 -0.93
CA SER A 315 7.76 -0.14 0.09
C SER A 315 8.03 -0.58 1.53
N LEU A 316 8.94 -1.53 1.75
CA LEU A 316 9.28 -1.99 3.08
C LEU A 316 10.06 -0.91 3.83
N ILE A 317 9.59 -0.59 5.03
CA ILE A 317 10.23 0.35 5.93
C ILE A 317 10.57 -0.40 7.20
N GLU A 318 11.79 -0.19 7.66
CA GLU A 318 12.31 -0.81 8.87
C GLU A 318 12.73 0.28 9.85
N HIS A 319 12.46 0.07 11.13
CA HIS A 319 12.86 0.97 12.20
C HIS A 319 13.36 0.16 13.38
N GLU A 320 14.50 0.55 13.93
CA GLU A 320 15.00 0.02 15.20
C GLU A 320 14.34 0.77 16.35
N GLY A 321 13.71 0.02 17.25
CA GLY A 321 13.28 0.54 18.53
C GLY A 321 14.39 0.50 19.57
N GLU A 322 14.04 0.97 20.76
CA GLU A 322 14.92 0.99 21.93
C GLU A 322 14.14 0.58 23.16
N ILE A 323 14.55 -0.51 23.82
CA ILE A 323 13.96 -0.99 25.06
C ILE A 323 15.07 -1.10 26.10
N ILE A 324 14.96 -0.29 27.15
CA ILE A 324 15.88 -0.30 28.28
C ILE A 324 15.50 -1.45 29.22
N VAL A 325 16.48 -2.24 29.61
CA VAL A 325 16.34 -3.31 30.62
C VAL A 325 17.26 -2.99 31.77
N LEU A 326 16.68 -2.84 32.96
CA LEU A 326 17.47 -2.69 34.18
C LEU A 326 18.18 -4.00 34.51
N GLY A 327 19.40 -3.88 34.99
CA GLY A 327 20.17 -4.99 35.54
C GLY A 327 19.93 -5.15 37.03
N LEU A 328 20.34 -6.29 37.55
CA LEU A 328 20.36 -6.57 38.99
C LEU A 328 21.80 -6.65 39.48
N GLU A 329 22.19 -5.69 40.32
CA GLU A 329 23.48 -5.69 41.00
C GLU A 329 23.32 -6.17 42.44
N LEU A 330 24.22 -7.04 42.89
CA LEU A 330 24.24 -7.54 44.25
C LEU A 330 25.35 -6.86 45.04
N LYS A 331 24.98 -6.06 46.04
CA LYS A 331 25.92 -5.45 46.97
C LYS A 331 25.98 -6.28 48.25
N VAL A 332 27.20 -6.70 48.60
CA VAL A 332 27.46 -7.46 49.85
C VAL A 332 28.27 -6.60 50.77
N GLU A 333 27.65 -6.16 51.86
CA GLU A 333 28.32 -5.41 52.90
C GLU A 333 28.40 -6.26 54.16
N ALA A 334 29.62 -6.53 54.59
CA ALA A 334 29.84 -7.17 55.88
C ALA A 334 29.58 -6.14 56.98
N GLU A 335 28.80 -6.53 57.99
CA GLU A 335 28.53 -5.67 59.16
C GLU A 335 29.84 -5.24 59.85
N ARG A 336 30.89 -6.06 59.74
CA ARG A 336 32.25 -5.77 60.20
C ARG A 336 33.30 -6.23 59.20
N LYS A 337 34.35 -5.41 58.99
CA LYS A 337 35.48 -5.73 58.10
C LYS A 337 36.49 -6.72 58.71
N THR A 338 36.38 -7.01 60.01
CA THR A 338 37.32 -7.88 60.75
C THR A 338 36.57 -8.67 61.80
N ILE A 339 36.87 -9.96 61.96
CA ILE A 339 36.17 -10.90 62.87
C ILE A 339 37.20 -11.68 63.69
N PHE A 340 37.01 -11.79 65.01
CA PHE A 340 37.88 -12.57 65.89
C PHE A 340 37.36 -13.99 66.15
N THR A 341 38.24 -14.88 66.62
CA THR A 341 37.89 -16.28 66.91
C THR A 341 36.74 -16.38 67.92
N GLY A 342 35.62 -16.95 67.50
CA GLY A 342 34.42 -17.14 68.32
C GLY A 342 33.37 -16.03 68.21
N GLU A 343 33.65 -14.94 67.49
CA GLU A 343 32.64 -13.92 67.20
C GLU A 343 31.66 -14.36 66.11
N LYS A 344 30.42 -13.89 66.24
CA LYS A 344 29.40 -13.99 65.19
C LYS A 344 29.34 -12.65 64.45
N THR A 345 29.13 -12.73 63.14
CA THR A 345 28.83 -11.59 62.28
C THR A 345 27.56 -11.86 61.50
N SER A 346 26.89 -10.81 61.04
CA SER A 346 25.90 -10.91 59.97
C SER A 346 26.48 -10.39 58.65
N ILE A 347 25.84 -10.77 57.54
CA ILE A 347 26.10 -10.25 56.20
C ILE A 347 24.76 -9.73 55.69
N GLN A 348 24.73 -8.47 55.25
CA GLN A 348 23.58 -7.94 54.54
C GLN A 348 23.84 -8.08 53.03
N ILE A 349 22.82 -8.54 52.31
CA ILE A 349 22.85 -8.71 50.86
C ILE A 349 21.69 -7.90 50.33
N ASP A 350 22.02 -6.85 49.59
CA ASP A 350 21.03 -5.96 48.97
C ASP A 350 21.11 -6.13 47.45
N LEU A 351 19.93 -6.11 46.82
CA LEU A 351 19.75 -6.22 45.37
C LEU A 351 19.30 -4.86 44.85
N HIS A 352 20.06 -4.31 43.92
CA HIS A 352 19.84 -2.98 43.37
C HIS A 352 19.53 -3.08 41.88
N GLU A 353 18.55 -2.31 41.42
CA GLU A 353 18.35 -2.13 39.99
C GLU A 353 19.29 -1.05 39.45
N ILE A 354 20.02 -1.38 38.39
CA ILE A 354 20.93 -0.47 37.71
C ILE A 354 20.50 -0.30 36.25
N ASP A 355 20.58 0.92 35.75
CA ASP A 355 20.36 1.17 34.32
C ASP A 355 21.63 0.87 33.49
N PRO A 356 21.55 0.91 32.14
CA PRO A 356 22.71 0.70 31.27
C PRO A 356 23.84 1.73 31.43
N GLU A 357 23.59 2.87 32.05
CA GLU A 357 24.60 3.90 32.35
C GLU A 357 25.28 3.66 33.71
N GLY A 358 24.81 2.68 34.49
CA GLY A 358 25.29 2.36 35.83
C GLY A 358 24.67 3.20 36.93
N THR A 359 23.59 3.93 36.63
CA THR A 359 22.82 4.68 37.62
C THR A 359 21.92 3.72 38.38
N GLU A 360 22.02 3.76 39.70
CA GLU A 360 21.13 3.03 40.58
C GLU A 360 19.73 3.63 40.53
N ILE A 361 18.77 2.85 40.06
CA ILE A 361 17.36 3.22 40.10
C ILE A 361 16.83 2.70 41.42
N LEU A 362 16.62 3.62 42.37
CA LEU A 362 16.14 3.33 43.72
C LEU A 362 14.89 2.45 43.68
N SER A 363 15.06 1.16 43.96
CA SER A 363 13.98 0.21 44.20
C SER A 363 14.01 -0.22 45.68
N CYS A 364 13.06 0.34 46.45
CA CYS A 364 12.52 -0.05 47.76
C CYS A 364 13.46 -0.57 48.88
#